data_AF-A0A832ZWB2-F1
#
_entry.id   AF-A0A832ZWB2-F1
#
_cell.length_a   1.000
_cell.length_b   1.000
_cell.length_c   1.000
_cell.angle_alpha   90.00
_cell.angle_beta   90.00
_cell.angle_gamma   90.00
#
_symmetry.space_group_name_H-M   'P 1'
#
loop_
_entity.id
_entity.type
_entity.pdbx_description
1 polymer ?
#
loop_
_entity_poly.entity_id
_entity_poly.type
_entity_poly.pdbx_seq_one_letter_code
_entity_poly.pdbx_strand_id
1 'polypeptide(L)'
;MNRSLYNLLTWGSTAAVTLLLIAMWINLYIIHSSGNVVQIDRNTIISKNIVDAAGITALIIVIIGVVTRIRKKNVAIMVQEIMQEIRNYESKAANGGGKAAINWPAVKTVLRVGIYEVLLLGKLGRCEDFQQWLSHFMIMWGFIGLGITTTLDAIVNFDAVPLPLLHPVRILGNVSGIIFMAGLTLAITRRLFSPDVFSTTTKSDWAFLIAMYGTGATGFLVQWYADLANYLGTAVSYIIHLIFVAVLLVTAPWTKFIHALWRPSWIIYSRLLALRGK
;
A
#
# COMPACT_ATOMS: atom_id res chain seq x y z
N MET A 1 -22.32 1.70 22.39
CA MET A 1 -22.02 0.26 22.20
C MET A 1 -21.04 -0.19 23.27
N ASN A 2 -21.22 -1.38 23.87
CA ASN A 2 -20.29 -1.86 24.90
C ASN A 2 -18.98 -2.38 24.29
N ARG A 3 -17.92 -2.46 25.11
CA ARG A 3 -16.57 -2.84 24.66
C ARG A 3 -16.48 -4.27 24.12
N SER A 4 -17.29 -5.19 24.66
CA SER A 4 -17.33 -6.59 24.21
C SER A 4 -17.85 -6.71 22.79
N LEU A 5 -18.99 -6.07 22.49
CA LEU A 5 -19.58 -6.06 21.15
C LEU A 5 -18.67 -5.36 20.14
N TYR A 6 -18.03 -4.25 20.53
CA TYR A 6 -17.02 -3.58 19.70
C TYR A 6 -15.85 -4.50 19.35
N ASN A 7 -15.28 -5.19 20.34
CA ASN A 7 -14.17 -6.12 20.12
C ASN A 7 -14.58 -7.31 19.25
N LEU A 8 -15.78 -7.86 19.46
CA LEU A 8 -16.31 -8.95 18.65
C LEU A 8 -16.49 -8.52 17.19
N LEU A 9 -17.05 -7.33 16.94
CA LEU A 9 -17.28 -6.84 15.59
C LEU A 9 -15.97 -6.49 14.86
N THR A 10 -14.99 -5.93 15.56
CA THR A 10 -13.70 -5.55 14.95
C THR A 10 -12.76 -6.75 14.77
N TRP A 11 -12.45 -7.47 15.84
CA TRP A 11 -11.56 -8.63 15.78
C TRP A 11 -12.23 -9.84 15.14
N GLY A 12 -13.51 -10.08 15.39
CA GLY A 12 -14.25 -11.21 14.82
C GLY A 12 -14.38 -11.09 13.30
N SER A 13 -14.69 -9.91 12.77
CA SER A 13 -14.72 -9.70 11.31
C SER A 13 -13.33 -9.86 10.68
N THR A 14 -12.29 -9.32 11.32
CA THR A 14 -10.90 -9.45 10.87
C THR A 14 -10.47 -10.91 10.83
N ALA A 15 -10.76 -11.68 11.89
CA ALA A 15 -10.50 -13.11 11.95
C ALA A 15 -11.30 -13.88 10.89
N ALA A 16 -12.58 -13.58 10.72
CA ALA A 16 -13.43 -14.24 9.72
C ALA A 16 -12.89 -14.05 8.29
N VAL A 17 -12.53 -12.82 7.90
CA VAL A 17 -11.94 -12.54 6.57
C VAL A 17 -10.59 -13.24 6.41
N THR A 18 -9.74 -13.22 7.44
CA THR A 18 -8.43 -13.88 7.40
C THR A 18 -8.58 -15.40 7.22
N LEU A 19 -9.44 -16.02 8.02
CA LEU A 19 -9.70 -17.46 7.96
C LEU A 19 -10.36 -17.86 6.64
N LEU A 20 -11.27 -17.03 6.11
CA LEU A 20 -11.89 -17.25 4.81
C LEU A 20 -10.84 -17.28 3.70
N LEU A 21 -9.90 -16.33 3.69
CA LEU A 21 -8.85 -16.27 2.66
C LEU A 21 -7.82 -17.40 2.80
N ILE A 22 -7.49 -17.80 4.04
CA ILE A 22 -6.64 -18.97 4.30
C ILE A 22 -7.36 -20.24 3.81
N ALA A 23 -8.63 -20.41 4.15
CA ALA A 23 -9.43 -21.54 3.69
C ALA A 23 -9.54 -21.55 2.17
N MET A 24 -9.74 -20.39 1.54
CA MET A 24 -9.74 -20.25 0.08
C MET A 24 -8.44 -20.81 -0.52
N TRP A 25 -7.28 -20.41 0.01
CA TRP A 25 -5.98 -20.88 -0.49
C TRP A 25 -5.76 -22.38 -0.27
N ILE A 26 -6.17 -22.92 0.88
CA ILE A 26 -6.13 -24.37 1.15
C ILE A 26 -7.00 -25.14 0.16
N ASN A 27 -8.21 -24.65 -0.12
CA ASN A 27 -9.09 -25.27 -1.11
C ASN A 27 -8.47 -25.27 -2.51
N LEU A 28 -7.86 -24.16 -2.93
CA LEU A 28 -7.15 -24.09 -4.21
C LEU A 28 -6.00 -25.10 -4.29
N TYR A 29 -5.25 -25.29 -3.20
CA TYR A 29 -4.20 -26.30 -3.11
C TYR A 29 -4.74 -27.73 -3.28
N ILE A 30 -5.84 -28.05 -2.58
CA ILE A 30 -6.50 -29.36 -2.70
C ILE A 30 -6.96 -29.59 -4.14
N ILE A 31 -7.60 -28.60 -4.77
CA ILE A 31 -8.08 -28.69 -6.15
C ILE A 31 -6.92 -28.94 -7.12
N HIS A 32 -5.83 -28.18 -7.02
CA HIS A 32 -4.67 -28.37 -7.89
C HIS A 32 -3.97 -29.72 -7.67
N SER A 33 -3.99 -30.25 -6.44
CA SER A 33 -3.44 -31.57 -6.16
C SER A 33 -4.25 -32.72 -6.78
N SER A 34 -5.50 -32.47 -7.17
CA SER A 34 -6.39 -33.47 -7.78
C SER A 34 -6.27 -33.60 -9.31
N GLY A 35 -5.57 -32.68 -9.99
CA GLY A 35 -5.14 -32.79 -11.39
C GLY A 35 -5.88 -31.90 -12.41
N ASN A 36 -5.07 -31.31 -13.32
CA ASN A 36 -5.38 -30.55 -14.55
C ASN A 36 -6.41 -29.42 -14.48
N VAL A 37 -5.99 -28.31 -13.84
CA VAL A 37 -6.61 -27.00 -14.09
C VAL A 37 -6.06 -26.43 -15.40
N VAL A 38 -6.93 -26.28 -16.41
CA VAL A 38 -6.61 -25.55 -17.64
C VAL A 38 -6.29 -24.11 -17.27
N GLN A 39 -5.08 -23.68 -17.60
CA GLN A 39 -4.64 -22.32 -17.28
C GLN A 39 -5.28 -21.32 -18.23
N ILE A 40 -5.74 -20.20 -17.68
CA ILE A 40 -6.29 -19.08 -18.46
C ILE A 40 -5.18 -18.07 -18.71
N ASP A 41 -4.80 -17.89 -19.96
CA ASP A 41 -3.92 -16.79 -20.38
C ASP A 41 -4.69 -15.46 -20.27
N ARG A 42 -4.19 -14.54 -19.44
CA ARG A 42 -4.84 -13.23 -19.23
C ARG A 42 -4.75 -12.33 -20.47
N ASN A 43 -3.79 -12.57 -21.37
CA ASN A 43 -3.64 -11.80 -22.60
C ASN A 43 -4.83 -11.96 -23.54
N THR A 44 -5.58 -13.07 -23.46
CA THR A 44 -6.80 -13.27 -24.25
C THR A 44 -7.97 -12.42 -23.76
N ILE A 45 -7.92 -11.96 -22.50
CA ILE A 45 -8.95 -11.10 -21.90
C ILE A 45 -8.64 -9.64 -22.22
N ILE A 46 -7.46 -9.16 -21.82
CA ILE A 46 -6.94 -7.84 -22.17
C ILE A 46 -5.45 -7.99 -22.49
N SER A 47 -5.06 -7.54 -23.68
CA SER A 47 -3.66 -7.61 -24.10
C SER A 47 -2.73 -6.88 -23.14
N LYS A 48 -1.55 -7.47 -22.88
CA LYS A 48 -0.50 -6.87 -22.03
C LYS A 48 -0.17 -5.44 -22.44
N ASN A 49 -0.12 -5.14 -23.73
CA ASN A 49 0.18 -3.80 -24.24
C ASN A 49 -0.81 -2.74 -23.75
N ILE A 50 -2.11 -3.08 -23.67
CA ILE A 50 -3.14 -2.17 -23.15
C ILE A 50 -2.94 -1.95 -21.64
N VAL A 51 -2.65 -3.03 -20.89
CA VAL A 51 -2.41 -2.95 -19.45
C VAL A 51 -1.17 -2.10 -19.16
N ASP A 52 -0.07 -2.33 -19.89
CA ASP A 52 1.17 -1.57 -19.76
C ASP A 52 0.96 -0.08 -20.10
N ALA A 53 0.26 0.21 -21.21
CA ALA A 53 -0.06 1.58 -21.61
C ALA A 53 -0.94 2.30 -20.57
N ALA A 54 -1.95 1.61 -20.02
CA ALA A 54 -2.79 2.14 -18.95
C ALA A 54 -1.98 2.39 -17.67
N GLY A 55 -1.07 1.49 -17.31
CA GLY A 55 -0.16 1.64 -16.18
C GLY A 55 0.76 2.84 -16.31
N ILE A 56 1.40 3.00 -17.48
CA ILE A 56 2.26 4.17 -17.77
C ILE A 56 1.44 5.47 -17.72
N THR A 57 0.23 5.46 -18.29
CA THR A 57 -0.66 6.63 -18.26
C THR A 57 -1.04 7.00 -16.82
N ALA A 58 -1.41 6.02 -16.00
CA ALA A 58 -1.70 6.24 -14.59
C ALA A 58 -0.49 6.81 -13.84
N LEU A 59 0.72 6.31 -14.11
CA LEU A 59 1.96 6.82 -13.53
C LEU A 59 2.21 8.29 -13.91
N ILE A 60 2.02 8.66 -15.18
CA ILE A 60 2.15 10.06 -15.63
C ILE A 60 1.16 10.95 -14.88
N ILE A 61 -0.10 10.53 -14.76
CA ILE A 61 -1.12 11.28 -14.02
C ILE A 61 -0.73 11.44 -12.54
N VAL A 62 -0.21 10.38 -11.91
CA VAL A 62 0.28 10.42 -10.53
C VAL A 62 1.40 11.45 -10.38
N ILE A 63 2.40 11.44 -11.28
CA ILE A 63 3.51 12.38 -11.25
C ILE A 63 2.99 13.82 -11.36
N ILE A 64 2.11 14.10 -12.33
CA ILE A 64 1.49 15.42 -12.50
C ILE A 64 0.70 15.81 -11.23
N GLY A 65 -0.07 14.90 -10.66
CA GLY A 65 -0.83 15.12 -9.43
C GLY A 65 0.07 15.44 -8.23
N VAL A 66 1.19 14.75 -8.08
CA VAL A 66 2.19 15.03 -7.03
C VAL A 66 2.83 16.40 -7.24
N VAL A 67 3.26 16.72 -8.48
CA VAL A 67 3.86 18.02 -8.81
C VAL A 67 2.90 19.18 -8.55
N THR A 68 1.64 19.06 -8.99
CA THR A 68 0.61 20.09 -8.76
C THR A 68 0.31 20.27 -7.28
N ARG A 69 0.33 19.19 -6.49
CA ARG A 69 0.17 19.26 -5.04
C ARG A 69 1.34 19.94 -4.34
N ILE A 70 2.57 19.67 -4.78
CA ILE A 70 3.76 20.36 -4.29
C ILE A 70 3.67 21.87 -4.58
N ARG A 71 3.12 22.26 -5.73
CA ARG A 71 2.95 23.67 -6.12
C ARG A 71 1.87 24.43 -5.34
N LYS A 72 1.00 23.76 -4.56
CA LYS A 72 0.04 24.48 -3.69
C LYS A 72 0.80 25.30 -2.65
N LYS A 73 0.44 26.58 -2.49
CA LYS A 73 1.16 27.57 -1.63
C LYS A 73 1.66 27.00 -0.30
N ASN A 74 0.83 26.30 0.46
CA ASN A 74 1.23 25.79 1.78
C ASN A 74 2.34 24.71 1.73
N VAL A 75 2.37 23.91 0.66
CA VAL A 75 3.40 22.88 0.43
C VAL A 75 4.60 23.48 -0.27
N ALA A 76 4.37 24.37 -1.24
CA ALA A 76 5.41 25.08 -1.96
C ALA A 76 6.27 25.92 -1.01
N ILE A 77 5.65 26.64 -0.06
CA ILE A 77 6.35 27.40 0.98
C ILE A 77 7.22 26.45 1.81
N MET A 78 6.66 25.35 2.31
CA MET A 78 7.41 24.36 3.09
C MET A 78 8.60 23.78 2.30
N VAL A 79 8.40 23.44 1.03
CA VAL A 79 9.47 22.93 0.14
C VAL A 79 10.48 24.02 -0.20
N GLN A 80 10.05 25.26 -0.38
CA GLN A 80 10.95 26.39 -0.64
C GLN A 80 11.82 26.69 0.57
N GLU A 81 11.26 26.68 1.78
CA GLU A 81 11.99 26.79 3.04
C GLU A 81 13.02 25.67 3.16
N ILE A 82 12.60 24.41 2.92
CA ILE A 82 13.51 23.24 2.88
C ILE A 82 14.65 23.48 1.88
N MET A 83 14.34 23.86 0.64
CA MET A 83 15.31 23.98 -0.45
C MET A 83 16.24 25.19 -0.27
N GLN A 84 15.76 26.26 0.34
CA GLN A 84 16.57 27.42 0.67
C GLN A 84 17.53 27.09 1.81
N GLU A 85 17.08 26.32 2.80
CA GLU A 85 17.93 25.79 3.86
C GLU A 85 19.03 24.86 3.30
N ILE A 86 18.69 23.98 2.34
CA ILE A 86 19.65 23.10 1.65
C ILE A 86 20.68 23.94 0.88
N ARG A 87 20.25 24.92 0.06
CA ARG A 87 21.18 25.78 -0.70
C ARG A 87 22.11 26.58 0.20
N ASN A 88 21.61 27.08 1.33
CA ASN A 88 22.43 27.79 2.32
C ASN A 88 23.46 26.87 2.97
N TYR A 89 23.13 25.58 3.12
CA TYR A 89 24.07 24.58 3.60
C TYR A 89 25.13 24.22 2.55
N GLU A 90 24.72 24.00 1.31
CA GLU A 90 25.64 23.74 0.20
C GLU A 90 26.62 24.91 0.01
N SER A 91 26.16 26.15 0.12
CA SER A 91 27.03 27.33 0.02
C SER A 91 28.03 27.40 1.18
N LYS A 92 27.62 27.09 2.41
CA LYS A 92 28.53 27.01 3.57
C LYS A 92 29.56 25.89 3.44
N ALA A 93 29.15 24.73 2.94
CA ALA A 93 30.04 23.60 2.69
C ALA A 93 31.01 23.87 1.52
N ALA A 94 30.58 24.62 0.50
CA ALA A 94 31.43 25.02 -0.62
C ALA A 94 32.45 26.10 -0.21
N ASN A 95 32.06 27.03 0.68
CA ASN A 95 32.91 28.13 1.13
C ASN A 95 33.85 27.76 2.30
N GLY A 96 33.50 26.77 3.12
CA GLY A 96 34.38 26.20 4.13
C GLY A 96 35.06 24.95 3.59
N GLY A 97 36.28 25.09 3.04
CA GLY A 97 37.04 24.07 2.28
C GLY A 97 37.40 22.74 2.97
N GLY A 98 36.50 22.15 3.77
CA GLY A 98 36.58 20.79 4.26
C GLY A 98 35.88 19.84 3.29
N LYS A 99 36.56 18.75 2.91
CA LYS A 99 35.95 17.63 2.16
C LYS A 99 34.62 17.27 2.81
N ALA A 100 33.57 17.04 2.00
CA ALA A 100 32.25 16.61 2.47
C ALA A 100 32.38 15.30 3.27
N ALA A 101 32.65 15.41 4.56
CA ALA A 101 32.75 14.28 5.46
C ALA A 101 31.34 13.77 5.71
N ILE A 102 31.15 12.46 5.56
CA ILE A 102 29.87 11.81 5.88
C ILE A 102 29.50 12.15 7.33
N ASN A 103 28.39 12.86 7.51
CA ASN A 103 27.86 13.17 8.83
C ASN A 103 27.21 11.91 9.41
N TRP A 104 28.03 11.05 10.02
CA TRP A 104 27.59 9.82 10.66
C TRP A 104 26.43 10.00 11.66
N PRO A 105 26.38 11.05 12.50
CA PRO A 105 25.20 11.37 13.31
C PRO A 105 23.91 11.57 12.51
N ALA A 106 23.98 12.25 11.36
CA ALA A 106 22.84 12.42 10.46
C ALA A 106 22.44 11.09 9.83
N VAL A 107 23.39 10.30 9.32
CA VAL A 107 23.14 8.97 8.74
C VAL A 107 22.47 8.05 9.76
N LYS A 108 23.01 7.97 10.98
CA LYS A 108 22.42 7.18 12.08
C LYS A 108 21.01 7.63 12.38
N THR A 109 20.74 8.92 12.35
CA THR A 109 19.40 9.47 12.59
C THR A 109 18.44 9.13 11.45
N VAL A 110 18.84 9.26 10.18
CA VAL A 110 18.01 8.85 9.05
C VAL A 110 17.68 7.36 9.14
N LEU A 111 18.68 6.51 9.39
CA LEU A 111 18.47 5.06 9.53
C LEU A 111 17.55 4.73 10.71
N ARG A 112 17.81 5.32 11.88
CA ARG A 112 16.98 5.10 13.08
C ARG A 112 15.55 5.57 12.87
N VAL A 113 15.36 6.77 12.33
CA VAL A 113 14.03 7.34 12.08
C VAL A 113 13.31 6.56 10.99
N GLY A 114 14.00 6.21 9.91
CA GLY A 114 13.47 5.37 8.84
C GLY A 114 12.98 4.03 9.38
N ILE A 115 13.79 3.34 10.17
CA ILE A 115 13.40 2.03 10.73
C ILE A 115 12.27 2.19 11.77
N TYR A 116 12.47 3.00 12.81
CA TYR A 116 11.53 3.01 13.93
C TYR A 116 10.26 3.82 13.67
N GLU A 117 10.35 4.94 12.95
CA GLU A 117 9.21 5.85 12.76
C GLU A 117 8.48 5.58 11.45
N VAL A 118 9.18 5.14 10.39
CA VAL A 118 8.58 4.87 9.07
C VAL A 118 8.20 3.39 8.94
N LEU A 119 9.17 2.48 9.03
CA LEU A 119 8.93 1.05 8.79
C LEU A 119 8.09 0.39 9.90
N LEU A 120 8.36 0.74 11.16
CA LEU A 120 7.65 0.18 12.32
C LEU A 120 6.47 1.03 12.81
N LEU A 121 6.23 2.19 12.17
CA LEU A 121 5.18 3.14 12.58
C LEU A 121 5.22 3.48 14.09
N GLY A 122 6.41 3.58 14.68
CA GLY A 122 6.61 3.61 16.13
C GLY A 122 5.99 4.81 16.84
N LYS A 123 5.87 5.98 16.20
CA LYS A 123 5.08 7.10 16.76
C LYS A 123 3.59 6.77 16.84
N LEU A 124 3.05 6.08 15.84
CA LEU A 124 1.64 5.67 15.83
C LEU A 124 1.37 4.71 16.99
N GLY A 125 2.24 3.72 17.21
CA GLY A 125 2.11 2.77 18.31
C GLY A 125 2.27 3.36 19.72
N ARG A 126 2.82 4.59 19.84
CA ARG A 126 3.00 5.28 21.13
C ARG A 126 1.89 6.28 21.45
N CYS A 127 1.18 6.78 20.45
CA CYS A 127 0.19 7.85 20.59
C CYS A 127 -1.25 7.41 20.33
N GLU A 128 -1.45 6.31 19.61
CA GLU A 128 -2.75 5.81 19.19
C GLU A 128 -3.05 4.46 19.82
N ASP A 129 -4.31 4.03 19.72
CA ASP A 129 -4.72 2.69 20.15
C ASP A 129 -4.06 1.60 19.28
N PHE A 130 -3.86 0.43 19.90
CA PHE A 130 -3.22 -0.71 19.26
C PHE A 130 -3.90 -1.13 17.95
N GLN A 131 -5.22 -1.06 17.85
CA GLN A 131 -5.94 -1.41 16.61
C GLN A 131 -5.63 -0.43 15.47
N GLN A 132 -5.50 0.87 15.76
CA GLN A 132 -5.09 1.85 14.76
C GLN A 132 -3.65 1.61 14.29
N TRP A 133 -2.73 1.33 15.20
CA TRP A 133 -1.35 1.00 14.84
C TRP A 133 -1.28 -0.28 14.00
N LEU A 134 -1.91 -1.36 14.47
CA LEU A 134 -1.85 -2.66 13.81
C LEU A 134 -2.49 -2.62 12.42
N SER A 135 -3.66 -2.00 12.27
CA SER A 135 -4.32 -1.86 10.97
C SER A 135 -3.44 -1.13 9.96
N HIS A 136 -2.81 -0.01 10.33
CA HIS A 136 -1.91 0.72 9.43
C HIS A 136 -0.66 -0.09 9.10
N PHE A 137 -0.09 -0.78 10.08
CA PHE A 137 1.10 -1.62 9.88
C PHE A 137 0.80 -2.73 8.86
N MET A 138 -0.31 -3.45 9.04
CA MET A 138 -0.75 -4.51 8.14
C MET A 138 -1.09 -3.98 6.74
N ILE A 139 -1.80 -2.85 6.64
CA ILE A 139 -2.12 -2.23 5.35
C ILE A 139 -0.84 -1.83 4.61
N MET A 140 0.10 -1.17 5.29
CA MET A 140 1.33 -0.67 4.68
C MET A 140 2.19 -1.82 4.15
N TRP A 141 2.49 -2.81 5.01
CA TRP A 141 3.35 -3.94 4.62
C TRP A 141 2.66 -4.89 3.65
N GLY A 142 1.35 -5.12 3.81
CA GLY A 142 0.56 -5.89 2.86
C GLY A 142 0.53 -5.22 1.48
N PHE A 143 0.33 -3.90 1.41
CA PHE A 143 0.34 -3.17 0.14
C PHE A 143 1.73 -3.16 -0.52
N ILE A 144 2.81 -2.93 0.24
CA ILE A 144 4.18 -3.00 -0.27
C ILE A 144 4.49 -4.41 -0.80
N GLY A 145 4.15 -5.45 -0.04
CA GLY A 145 4.35 -6.84 -0.44
C GLY A 145 3.57 -7.22 -1.70
N LEU A 146 2.34 -6.73 -1.85
CA LEU A 146 1.56 -6.86 -3.09
C LEU A 146 2.24 -6.14 -4.26
N GLY A 147 2.72 -4.90 -4.07
CA GLY A 147 3.44 -4.16 -5.10
C GLY A 147 4.73 -4.86 -5.56
N ILE A 148 5.49 -5.43 -4.61
CA ILE A 148 6.67 -6.25 -4.90
C ILE A 148 6.25 -7.50 -5.68
N THR A 149 5.19 -8.18 -5.26
CA THR A 149 4.66 -9.36 -5.94
C THR A 149 4.31 -9.06 -7.39
N THR A 150 3.54 -7.99 -7.65
CA THR A 150 3.16 -7.57 -9.00
C THR A 150 4.40 -7.25 -9.85
N THR A 151 5.39 -6.58 -9.27
CA THR A 151 6.64 -6.25 -9.97
C THR A 151 7.42 -7.51 -10.32
N LEU A 152 7.54 -8.45 -9.39
CA LEU A 152 8.22 -9.72 -9.62
C LEU A 152 7.48 -10.55 -10.68
N ASP A 153 6.16 -10.69 -10.59
CA ASP A 153 5.34 -11.39 -11.60
C ASP A 153 5.58 -10.79 -13.00
N ALA A 154 5.58 -9.46 -13.14
CA ALA A 154 5.86 -8.81 -14.42
C ALA A 154 7.27 -9.10 -14.98
N ILE A 155 8.25 -9.41 -14.12
CA ILE A 155 9.63 -9.73 -14.52
C ILE A 155 9.81 -11.22 -14.80
N VAL A 156 9.13 -12.11 -14.06
CA VAL A 156 9.35 -13.56 -14.15
C VAL A 156 8.30 -14.32 -14.96
N ASN A 157 7.12 -13.72 -15.20
CA ASN A 157 5.97 -14.38 -15.81
C ASN A 157 5.60 -13.74 -17.16
N PHE A 158 6.44 -13.95 -18.17
CA PHE A 158 6.27 -13.36 -19.50
C PHE A 158 5.00 -13.82 -20.22
N ASP A 159 4.57 -15.06 -19.96
CA ASP A 159 3.40 -15.67 -20.61
C ASP A 159 2.07 -15.22 -20.01
N ALA A 160 2.08 -14.43 -18.92
CA ALA A 160 0.89 -13.95 -18.20
C ALA A 160 -0.09 -15.07 -17.75
N VAL A 161 0.43 -16.29 -17.60
CA VAL A 161 -0.31 -17.47 -17.12
C VAL A 161 -0.25 -17.51 -15.59
N PRO A 162 -1.26 -18.03 -14.87
CA PRO A 162 -1.15 -18.18 -13.42
C PRO A 162 0.08 -19.01 -13.01
N LEU A 163 0.92 -18.44 -12.14
CA LEU A 163 2.08 -19.14 -11.59
C LEU A 163 1.64 -20.33 -10.73
N PRO A 164 2.46 -21.40 -10.60
CA PRO A 164 2.17 -22.52 -9.70
C PRO A 164 1.85 -22.03 -8.28
N LEU A 165 0.91 -22.70 -7.58
CA LEU A 165 0.44 -22.27 -6.25
C LEU A 165 1.55 -22.07 -5.21
N LEU A 166 2.57 -22.92 -5.25
CA LEU A 166 3.72 -22.87 -4.34
C LEU A 166 4.89 -22.02 -4.87
N HIS A 167 4.71 -21.35 -6.01
CA HIS A 167 5.73 -20.44 -6.52
C HIS A 167 5.99 -19.31 -5.51
N PRO A 168 7.26 -18.95 -5.20
CA PRO A 168 7.55 -17.97 -4.14
C PRO A 168 6.85 -16.61 -4.32
N VAL A 169 6.77 -16.12 -5.56
CA VAL A 169 6.06 -14.87 -5.89
C VAL A 169 4.58 -14.98 -5.53
N ARG A 170 3.96 -16.13 -5.79
CA ARG A 170 2.54 -16.36 -5.52
C ARG A 170 2.27 -16.49 -4.02
N ILE A 171 3.14 -17.18 -3.29
CA ILE A 171 3.07 -17.24 -1.81
C ILE A 171 3.20 -15.84 -1.22
N LEU A 172 4.18 -15.05 -1.67
CA LEU A 172 4.37 -13.67 -1.25
C LEU A 172 3.10 -12.84 -1.50
N GLY A 173 2.49 -12.98 -2.68
CA GLY A 173 1.23 -12.34 -3.04
C GLY A 173 0.09 -12.68 -2.10
N ASN A 174 -0.14 -13.97 -1.84
CA ASN A 174 -1.23 -14.42 -0.98
C ASN A 174 -1.03 -13.98 0.47
N VAL A 175 0.18 -14.14 1.02
CA VAL A 175 0.49 -13.71 2.40
C VAL A 175 0.32 -12.20 2.52
N SER A 176 0.87 -11.43 1.58
CA SER A 176 0.74 -9.97 1.57
C SER A 176 -0.72 -9.53 1.42
N GLY A 177 -1.48 -10.19 0.56
CA GLY A 177 -2.91 -9.96 0.34
C GLY A 177 -3.76 -10.26 1.58
N ILE A 178 -3.49 -11.36 2.29
CA ILE A 178 -4.19 -11.71 3.53
C ILE A 178 -3.92 -10.65 4.60
N ILE A 179 -2.65 -10.28 4.80
CA ILE A 179 -2.26 -9.23 5.75
C ILE A 179 -2.93 -7.90 5.38
N PHE A 180 -2.92 -7.53 4.09
CA PHE A 180 -3.56 -6.32 3.59
C PHE A 180 -5.07 -6.30 3.86
N MET A 181 -5.77 -7.39 3.53
CA MET A 181 -7.23 -7.50 3.71
C MET A 181 -7.60 -7.50 5.20
N ALA A 182 -6.85 -8.20 6.04
CA ALA A 182 -7.07 -8.19 7.48
C ALA A 182 -6.86 -6.78 8.08
N GLY A 183 -5.80 -6.07 7.67
CA GLY A 183 -5.55 -4.69 8.08
C GLY A 183 -6.66 -3.73 7.66
N LEU A 184 -7.19 -3.87 6.43
CA LEU A 184 -8.31 -3.07 5.94
C LEU A 184 -9.62 -3.38 6.66
N THR A 185 -9.93 -4.66 6.89
CA THR A 185 -11.12 -5.06 7.66
C THR A 185 -11.08 -4.44 9.06
N LEU A 186 -9.93 -4.50 9.73
CA LEU A 186 -9.75 -3.89 11.04
C LEU A 186 -9.93 -2.36 10.99
N ALA A 187 -9.36 -1.69 9.99
CA ALA A 187 -9.51 -0.24 9.80
C ALA A 187 -10.97 0.18 9.52
N ILE A 188 -11.68 -0.58 8.68
CA ILE A 188 -13.08 -0.31 8.29
C ILE A 188 -14.00 -0.55 9.48
N THR A 189 -13.89 -1.70 10.14
CA THR A 189 -14.75 -2.04 11.27
C THR A 189 -14.52 -1.11 12.45
N ARG A 190 -13.26 -0.77 12.79
CA ARG A 190 -12.96 0.27 13.78
C ARG A 190 -13.64 1.59 13.44
N ARG A 191 -13.65 1.98 12.17
CA ARG A 191 -14.29 3.22 11.72
C ARG A 191 -15.81 3.18 11.76
N LEU A 192 -16.43 2.05 11.45
CA LEU A 192 -17.89 1.86 11.55
C LEU A 192 -18.38 1.84 13.00
N PHE A 193 -17.56 1.29 13.90
CA PHE A 193 -18.00 0.93 15.25
C PHE A 193 -17.40 1.80 16.37
N SER A 194 -16.44 2.67 16.06
CA SER A 194 -15.94 3.70 16.99
C SER A 194 -16.57 5.07 16.66
N PRO A 195 -17.44 5.63 17.53
CA PRO A 195 -18.12 6.91 17.27
C PRO A 195 -17.15 8.10 17.05
N ASP A 196 -16.04 8.14 17.79
CA ASP A 196 -15.04 9.21 17.69
C ASP A 196 -14.34 9.19 16.32
N VAL A 197 -14.11 8.00 15.79
CA VAL A 197 -13.48 7.82 14.48
C VAL A 197 -14.51 8.05 13.37
N PHE A 198 -15.73 7.56 13.54
CA PHE A 198 -16.80 7.72 12.56
C PHE A 198 -17.14 9.20 12.34
N SER A 199 -17.28 9.97 13.42
CA SER A 199 -17.63 11.40 13.38
C SER A 199 -16.61 12.28 12.65
N THR A 200 -15.33 11.87 12.62
CA THR A 200 -14.25 12.58 11.93
C THR A 200 -13.93 12.02 10.54
N THR A 201 -14.65 10.98 10.11
CA THR A 201 -14.46 10.34 8.81
C THR A 201 -15.12 11.13 7.69
N THR A 202 -14.39 11.36 6.59
CA THR A 202 -14.92 12.05 5.41
C THR A 202 -15.42 11.08 4.33
N LYS A 203 -16.23 11.56 3.38
CA LYS A 203 -16.64 10.76 2.20
C LYS A 203 -15.45 10.30 1.36
N SER A 204 -14.40 11.12 1.26
CA SER A 204 -13.17 10.77 0.55
C SER A 204 -12.43 9.61 1.23
N ASP A 205 -12.50 9.52 2.56
CA ASP A 205 -11.91 8.41 3.32
C ASP A 205 -12.61 7.10 2.99
N TRP A 206 -13.94 7.12 2.92
CA TRP A 206 -14.73 5.95 2.54
C TRP A 206 -14.46 5.53 1.10
N ALA A 207 -14.46 6.48 0.16
CA ALA A 207 -14.14 6.18 -1.23
C ALA A 207 -12.76 5.52 -1.37
N PHE A 208 -11.76 6.03 -0.63
CA PHE A 208 -10.42 5.47 -0.60
C PHE A 208 -10.38 4.05 0.00
N LEU A 209 -11.02 3.84 1.16
CA LEU A 209 -11.08 2.52 1.80
C LEU A 209 -11.82 1.49 0.95
N ILE A 210 -12.92 1.88 0.29
CA ILE A 210 -13.67 1.02 -0.63
C ILE A 210 -12.82 0.67 -1.84
N ALA A 211 -12.09 1.63 -2.42
CA ALA A 211 -11.19 1.34 -3.54
C ALA A 211 -10.07 0.37 -3.14
N MET A 212 -9.47 0.55 -1.96
CA MET A 212 -8.45 -0.36 -1.43
C MET A 212 -9.01 -1.77 -1.17
N TYR A 213 -10.16 -1.87 -0.49
CA TYR A 213 -10.79 -3.15 -0.19
C TYR A 213 -11.25 -3.86 -1.46
N GLY A 214 -11.85 -3.11 -2.39
CA GLY A 214 -12.25 -3.58 -3.71
C GLY A 214 -11.05 -4.11 -4.50
N THR A 215 -9.93 -3.39 -4.51
CA THR A 215 -8.68 -3.85 -5.14
C THR A 215 -8.23 -5.21 -4.58
N GLY A 216 -8.12 -5.34 -3.25
CA GLY A 216 -7.68 -6.58 -2.63
C GLY A 216 -8.67 -7.74 -2.82
N ALA A 217 -9.96 -7.50 -2.60
CA ALA A 217 -11.01 -8.52 -2.74
C ALA A 217 -11.12 -9.03 -4.19
N THR A 218 -11.11 -8.12 -5.17
CA THR A 218 -11.18 -8.51 -6.58
C THR A 218 -9.91 -9.20 -7.05
N GLY A 219 -8.73 -8.87 -6.50
CA GLY A 219 -7.49 -9.60 -6.77
C GLY A 219 -7.57 -11.08 -6.34
N PHE A 220 -8.13 -11.36 -5.16
CA PHE A 220 -8.40 -12.74 -4.73
C PHE A 220 -9.46 -13.43 -5.58
N LEU A 221 -10.50 -12.71 -6.05
CA LEU A 221 -11.48 -13.27 -6.97
C LEU A 221 -10.88 -13.63 -8.33
N VAL A 222 -9.98 -12.80 -8.87
CA VAL A 222 -9.24 -13.10 -10.10
C VAL A 222 -8.48 -14.41 -9.94
N GLN A 223 -7.72 -14.54 -8.84
CA GLN A 223 -6.99 -15.76 -8.55
C GLN A 223 -7.92 -16.97 -8.44
N TRP A 224 -9.01 -16.84 -7.68
CA TRP A 224 -9.98 -17.91 -7.47
C TRP A 224 -10.56 -18.42 -8.79
N TYR A 225 -11.08 -17.54 -9.64
CA TYR A 225 -11.67 -17.96 -10.90
C TYR A 225 -10.64 -18.47 -11.91
N ALA A 226 -9.44 -17.87 -11.94
CA ALA A 226 -8.37 -18.31 -12.84
C ALA A 226 -7.94 -19.74 -12.50
N ASP A 227 -7.80 -20.03 -11.21
CA ASP A 227 -7.43 -21.35 -10.68
C ASP A 227 -8.55 -22.41 -10.79
N LEU A 228 -9.78 -22.01 -11.07
CA LEU A 228 -10.90 -22.91 -11.34
C LEU A 228 -11.13 -23.07 -12.84
N ALA A 229 -10.23 -22.57 -13.69
CA ALA A 229 -10.41 -22.52 -15.14
C ALA A 229 -11.73 -21.84 -15.58
N ASN A 230 -12.27 -20.92 -14.76
CA ASN A 230 -13.49 -20.20 -15.07
C ASN A 230 -13.17 -18.90 -15.82
N TYR A 231 -13.24 -18.95 -17.16
CA TYR A 231 -12.90 -17.82 -18.02
C TYR A 231 -13.73 -16.58 -17.74
N LEU A 232 -15.07 -16.70 -17.69
CA LEU A 232 -15.97 -15.56 -17.52
C LEU A 232 -15.76 -14.90 -16.14
N GLY A 233 -15.66 -15.71 -15.08
CA GLY A 233 -15.38 -15.22 -13.73
C GLY A 233 -14.04 -14.49 -13.65
N THR A 234 -13.01 -15.04 -14.31
CA THR A 234 -11.68 -14.42 -14.39
C THR A 234 -11.75 -13.08 -15.14
N ALA A 235 -12.40 -13.04 -16.31
CA ALA A 235 -12.50 -11.83 -17.11
C ALA A 235 -13.22 -10.70 -16.37
N VAL A 236 -14.39 -10.98 -15.79
CA VAL A 236 -15.18 -9.99 -15.06
C VAL A 236 -14.43 -9.48 -13.83
N SER A 237 -13.89 -10.39 -13.01
CA SER A 237 -13.14 -10.00 -11.82
C SER A 237 -11.86 -9.23 -12.18
N TYR A 238 -11.17 -9.58 -13.27
CA TYR A 238 -9.95 -8.93 -13.72
C TYR A 238 -10.21 -7.50 -14.21
N ILE A 239 -11.27 -7.29 -14.99
CA ILE A 239 -11.66 -5.94 -15.43
C ILE A 239 -12.01 -5.06 -14.23
N ILE A 240 -12.83 -5.57 -13.30
CA ILE A 240 -13.20 -4.83 -12.09
C ILE A 240 -11.97 -4.54 -11.23
N HIS A 241 -11.04 -5.49 -11.11
CA HIS A 241 -9.78 -5.30 -10.41
C HIS A 241 -8.96 -4.17 -11.02
N LEU A 242 -8.79 -4.16 -12.34
CA LEU A 242 -8.07 -3.10 -13.05
C LEU A 242 -8.73 -1.72 -12.86
N ILE A 243 -10.07 -1.66 -12.84
CA ILE A 243 -10.79 -0.40 -12.54
C ILE A 243 -10.47 0.09 -11.13
N PHE A 244 -10.52 -0.79 -10.12
CA PHE A 244 -10.20 -0.41 -8.75
C PHE A 244 -8.74 0.04 -8.59
N VAL A 245 -7.80 -0.69 -9.20
CA VAL A 245 -6.37 -0.32 -9.21
C VAL A 245 -6.17 1.03 -9.90
N ALA A 246 -6.80 1.25 -11.05
CA ALA A 246 -6.72 2.52 -11.78
C ALA A 246 -7.25 3.67 -10.94
N VAL A 247 -8.43 3.52 -10.32
CA VAL A 247 -8.99 4.53 -9.40
C VAL A 247 -8.04 4.80 -8.24
N LEU A 248 -7.49 3.75 -7.61
CA LEU A 248 -6.58 3.88 -6.47
C LEU A 248 -5.31 4.64 -6.84
N LEU A 249 -4.66 4.27 -7.95
CA LEU A 249 -3.41 4.88 -8.39
C LEU A 249 -3.62 6.28 -8.94
N VAL A 250 -4.55 6.48 -9.88
CA VAL A 250 -4.81 7.80 -10.49
C VAL A 250 -5.20 8.81 -9.43
N THR A 251 -6.01 8.44 -8.43
CA THR A 251 -6.43 9.36 -7.38
C THR A 251 -5.43 9.49 -6.23
N ALA A 252 -4.36 8.67 -6.19
CA ALA A 252 -3.39 8.64 -5.09
C ALA A 252 -2.82 10.02 -4.67
N PRO A 253 -2.52 10.95 -5.59
CA PRO A 253 -2.01 12.27 -5.21
C PRO A 253 -3.02 13.14 -4.47
N TRP A 254 -4.32 12.88 -4.63
CA TRP A 254 -5.41 13.68 -4.08
C TRP A 254 -6.09 13.02 -2.87
N THR A 255 -5.95 11.72 -2.70
CA THR A 255 -6.50 10.97 -1.55
C THR A 255 -5.53 10.95 -0.36
N LYS A 256 -5.91 10.22 0.71
CA LYS A 256 -5.04 9.95 1.86
C LYS A 256 -3.86 9.03 1.51
N PHE A 257 -3.79 8.47 0.30
CA PHE A 257 -2.64 7.68 -0.14
C PHE A 257 -1.32 8.46 -0.09
N ILE A 258 -1.36 9.76 -0.44
CA ILE A 258 -0.18 10.65 -0.38
C ILE A 258 0.48 10.72 1.00
N HIS A 259 -0.27 10.38 2.07
CA HIS A 259 0.24 10.33 3.44
C HIS A 259 1.37 9.31 3.60
N ALA A 260 1.34 8.23 2.82
CA ALA A 260 2.40 7.23 2.79
C ALA A 260 3.74 7.82 2.32
N LEU A 261 3.72 8.88 1.50
CA LEU A 261 4.93 9.57 1.03
C LEU A 261 5.28 10.76 1.94
N TRP A 262 4.30 11.59 2.28
CA TRP A 262 4.56 12.88 2.93
C TRP A 262 4.93 12.76 4.41
N ARG A 263 4.23 11.92 5.17
CA ARG A 263 4.46 11.82 6.62
C ARG A 263 5.84 11.28 6.97
N PRO A 264 6.34 10.19 6.35
CA PRO A 264 7.72 9.75 6.52
C PRO A 264 8.74 10.85 6.18
N SER A 265 8.55 11.51 5.05
CA SER A 265 9.43 12.59 4.56
C SER A 265 9.53 13.73 5.58
N TRP A 266 8.39 14.17 6.13
CA TRP A 266 8.36 15.24 7.14
C TRP A 266 9.00 14.83 8.47
N ILE A 267 8.79 13.60 8.93
CA ILE A 267 9.39 13.11 10.18
C ILE A 267 10.92 13.05 10.05
N ILE A 268 11.43 12.54 8.93
CA ILE A 268 12.88 12.52 8.67
C ILE A 268 13.43 13.95 8.62
N TYR A 269 12.78 14.84 7.87
CA TYR A 269 13.20 16.24 7.74
C TYR A 269 13.25 16.96 9.09
N SER A 270 12.18 16.90 9.88
CA SER A 270 12.11 17.56 11.19
C SER A 270 13.16 17.05 12.18
N ARG A 271 13.50 15.75 12.15
CA ARG A 271 14.57 15.18 12.98
C ARG A 271 15.95 15.63 12.54
N LEU A 272 16.18 15.77 11.23
CA LEU A 272 17.42 16.30 10.69
C LEU A 272 17.60 17.78 11.06
N LEU A 273 16.54 18.59 11.04
CA LEU A 273 16.60 19.97 11.54
C LEU A 273 16.93 20.03 13.04
N ALA A 274 16.29 19.20 13.86
CA ALA A 274 16.51 19.18 15.31
C ALA A 274 17.93 18.79 15.73
N LEU A 275 18.64 18.00 14.92
CA LEU A 275 20.06 17.70 15.14
C LEU A 275 20.98 18.88 14.83
N ARG A 276 20.55 19.79 13.96
CA ARG A 276 21.37 20.92 13.48
C ARG A 276 21.18 22.18 14.33
N GLY A 277 20.09 22.26 15.10
CA GLY A 277 19.86 23.31 16.10
C GLY A 277 20.47 23.02 17.48
N LYS A 278 21.25 21.93 17.61
CA LYS A 278 22.08 21.59 18.77
C LYS A 278 23.55 21.74 18.39
#